data_AF-A0A8F1SAU2-F1
#
_entry.id   AF-A0A8F1SAU2-F1
#
_cell.length_a   1.000
_cell.length_b   1.000
_cell.length_c   1.000
_cell.angle_alpha   90.00
_cell.angle_beta   90.00
_cell.angle_gamma   90.00
#
_symmetry.space_group_name_H-M   'P 1'
#
loop_
_entity.id
_entity.type
_entity.pdbx_description
1 polymer ?
#
loop_
_entity_poly.entity_id
_entity_poly.type
_entity_poly.pdbx_seq_one_letter_code
_entity_poly.pdbx_strand_id
1 'polypeptide(L)'
;MNNSLRFVNSGEKTVITTGCKLAVGDAGVRENIGDIELNPGEFLVIKIKNTKLKLPKTKGKVYLLDEAGSKIDSAEYEKLAKSSSWSLIDDEWMQTFMITENSENIFKEYPDCQNGYERNVLGKCVKIATPPR
;
A
#
# COMPACT_ATOMS: atom_id res chain seq x y z
N MET A 1 -5.78 8.64 -7.93
CA MET A 1 -5.25 7.92 -6.76
C MET A 1 -4.94 6.51 -7.25
N ASN A 2 -3.67 6.13 -7.28
CA ASN A 2 -3.25 4.80 -7.71
C ASN A 2 -3.15 3.95 -6.44
N ASN A 3 -4.26 3.29 -6.06
CA ASN A 3 -4.26 2.38 -4.91
C ASN A 3 -3.84 0.99 -5.37
N SER A 4 -2.98 0.34 -4.61
CA SER A 4 -2.50 -1.01 -4.88
C SER A 4 -2.31 -1.78 -3.59
N LEU A 5 -2.46 -3.10 -3.68
CA LEU A 5 -2.20 -4.04 -2.60
C LEU A 5 -0.95 -4.83 -2.94
N ARG A 6 -0.06 -5.03 -1.97
CA ARG A 6 1.15 -5.84 -2.11
C ARG A 6 1.04 -7.08 -1.23
N PHE A 7 1.34 -8.24 -1.80
CA PHE A 7 1.44 -9.52 -1.08
C PHE A 7 2.86 -10.02 -1.23
N VAL A 8 3.45 -10.56 -0.16
CA VAL A 8 4.81 -11.12 -0.18
C VAL A 8 4.75 -12.58 0.25
N ASN A 9 5.49 -13.44 -0.44
CA ASN A 9 5.73 -14.79 0.05
C ASN A 9 6.84 -14.73 1.10
N SER A 10 6.47 -14.72 2.38
CA SER A 10 7.39 -14.74 3.51
C SER A 10 7.88 -16.15 3.90
N GLY A 11 7.41 -17.19 3.21
CA GLY A 11 7.82 -18.56 3.46
C GLY A 11 9.13 -18.97 2.77
N GLU A 12 9.66 -20.12 3.16
CA GLU A 12 10.90 -20.68 2.58
C GLU A 12 10.68 -21.47 1.29
N LYS A 13 9.42 -21.63 0.86
CA LYS A 13 9.05 -22.42 -0.32
C LYS A 13 8.26 -21.57 -1.30
N THR A 14 8.40 -21.88 -2.58
CA THR A 14 7.59 -21.29 -3.65
C THR A 14 6.11 -21.62 -3.44
N VAL A 15 5.25 -20.63 -3.64
CA VAL A 15 3.78 -20.73 -3.50
C VAL A 15 3.14 -20.39 -4.83
N ILE A 16 2.13 -21.15 -5.23
CA ILE A 16 1.30 -20.84 -6.40
C ILE A 16 -0.05 -20.30 -5.90
N THR A 17 -0.45 -19.13 -6.36
CA THR A 17 -1.67 -18.44 -5.91
C THR A 17 -2.95 -18.94 -6.58
N THR A 18 -2.93 -20.13 -7.16
CA THR A 18 -4.08 -20.73 -7.85
C THR A 18 -5.30 -20.80 -6.94
N GLY A 19 -6.44 -20.37 -7.47
CA GLY A 19 -7.70 -20.32 -6.72
C GLY A 19 -7.78 -19.25 -5.63
N CYS A 20 -6.67 -18.60 -5.27
CA CYS A 20 -6.66 -17.57 -4.23
C CYS A 20 -7.47 -16.34 -4.65
N LYS A 21 -8.18 -15.78 -3.67
CA LYS A 21 -9.10 -14.66 -3.86
C LYS A 21 -8.79 -13.52 -2.90
N LEU A 22 -9.07 -12.31 -3.35
CA LEU A 22 -9.08 -11.11 -2.52
C LEU A 22 -10.50 -10.66 -2.23
N ALA A 23 -10.73 -10.26 -0.99
CA ALA A 23 -11.98 -9.64 -0.56
C ALA A 23 -11.70 -8.36 0.24
N VAL A 24 -12.66 -7.43 0.23
CA VAL A 24 -12.59 -6.19 1.00
C VAL A 24 -13.80 -6.11 1.93
N GLY A 25 -13.56 -6.09 3.24
CA GLY A 25 -14.59 -6.15 4.27
C GLY A 25 -15.44 -7.42 4.16
N ASP A 26 -16.69 -7.35 4.61
CA ASP A 26 -17.69 -8.42 4.43
C ASP A 26 -18.45 -8.28 3.11
N ALA A 27 -18.08 -7.30 2.28
CA ALA A 27 -18.68 -7.12 0.96
C ALA A 27 -18.30 -8.33 0.12
N GLY A 28 -19.26 -9.19 -0.18
CA GLY A 28 -19.07 -10.48 -0.89
C GLY A 28 -18.44 -10.40 -2.29
N VAL A 29 -17.96 -9.23 -2.73
CA VAL A 29 -17.16 -9.06 -3.94
C VAL A 29 -15.78 -9.67 -3.71
N ARG A 30 -15.45 -10.67 -4.51
CA ARG A 30 -14.16 -11.37 -4.50
C ARG A 30 -13.49 -11.21 -5.85
N GLU A 31 -12.17 -11.06 -5.85
CA GLU A 31 -11.37 -11.04 -7.05
C GLU A 31 -10.33 -12.14 -7.06
N ASN A 32 -10.19 -12.84 -8.18
CA ASN A 32 -9.19 -13.89 -8.31
C ASN A 32 -7.81 -13.26 -8.54
N ILE A 33 -6.81 -13.81 -7.86
CA ILE A 33 -5.40 -13.37 -7.99
C ILE A 33 -4.79 -13.93 -9.29
N GLY A 34 -5.25 -15.11 -9.71
CA GLY A 34 -4.71 -15.85 -10.85
C GLY A 34 -3.61 -16.84 -10.46
N ASP A 35 -3.12 -17.58 -11.44
CA ASP A 35 -2.08 -18.60 -11.26
C ASP A 35 -0.70 -17.96 -11.37
N ILE A 36 -0.22 -17.42 -10.25
CA ILE A 36 1.07 -16.75 -10.16
C ILE A 36 1.95 -17.55 -9.22
N GLU A 37 3.14 -17.88 -9.70
CA GLU A 37 4.19 -18.49 -8.90
C GLU A 37 4.97 -17.39 -8.17
N LEU A 38 5.07 -17.50 -6.85
CA LEU A 38 5.80 -16.57 -5.99
C LEU A 38 6.89 -17.32 -5.26
N ASN A 39 8.15 -17.03 -5.59
CA ASN A 39 9.31 -17.56 -4.88
C ASN A 39 9.44 -16.94 -3.49
N PRO A 40 10.21 -17.54 -2.57
CA PRO A 40 10.55 -16.94 -1.28
C PRO A 40 11.06 -15.50 -1.45
N GLY A 41 10.43 -14.55 -0.74
CA GLY A 41 10.76 -13.12 -0.81
C GLY A 41 10.16 -12.36 -2.00
N GLU A 42 9.54 -13.05 -2.96
CA GLU A 42 8.87 -12.42 -4.09
C GLU A 42 7.53 -11.80 -3.66
N PHE A 43 7.10 -10.78 -4.40
CA PHE A 43 5.86 -10.07 -4.12
C PHE A 43 5.01 -9.87 -5.36
N LEU A 44 3.69 -9.81 -5.13
CA LEU A 44 2.69 -9.48 -6.13
C LEU A 44 2.07 -8.12 -5.82
N VAL A 45 1.92 -7.27 -6.84
CA VAL A 45 1.22 -5.98 -6.73
C VAL A 45 -0.08 -6.01 -7.52
N ILE A 46 -1.20 -5.90 -6.82
CA ILE A 46 -2.53 -5.81 -7.42
C ILE A 46 -2.98 -4.35 -7.43
N LYS A 47 -3.12 -3.78 -8.63
CA LYS A 47 -3.62 -2.42 -8.83
C LYS A 47 -5.14 -2.43 -8.73
N ILE A 48 -5.70 -1.78 -7.70
CA ILE A 48 -7.15 -1.79 -7.41
C ILE A 48 -7.98 -1.31 -8.62
N LYS A 49 -7.46 -0.33 -9.37
CA LYS A 49 -8.10 0.17 -10.60
C LYS A 49 -8.31 -0.88 -11.69
N ASN A 50 -7.56 -1.99 -11.65
CA ASN A 50 -7.65 -3.10 -12.60
C ASN A 50 -8.53 -4.25 -12.07
N THR A 51 -9.18 -4.05 -10.93
CA THR A 51 -10.03 -5.04 -10.25
C THR A 51 -11.44 -4.47 -10.07
N LYS A 52 -12.43 -5.30 -9.74
CA LYS A 52 -13.76 -4.85 -9.32
C LYS A 52 -13.82 -4.51 -7.83
N LEU A 53 -12.72 -4.68 -7.08
CA LEU A 53 -12.66 -4.33 -5.67
C LEU A 53 -12.82 -2.81 -5.50
N LYS A 54 -13.56 -2.44 -4.45
CA LYS A 54 -13.68 -1.05 -4.01
C LYS A 54 -13.17 -0.96 -2.58
N LEU A 55 -12.07 -0.24 -2.40
CA LEU A 55 -11.53 0.08 -1.08
C LEU A 55 -12.31 1.27 -0.48
N PRO A 56 -12.93 1.13 0.70
CA PRO A 56 -13.39 2.28 1.47
C PRO A 56 -12.31 3.36 1.61
N LYS A 57 -12.71 4.63 1.55
CA LYS A 57 -11.78 5.77 1.60
C LYS A 57 -11.25 6.08 3.01
N THR A 58 -11.91 5.58 4.05
CA THR A 58 -11.67 5.99 5.45
C THR A 58 -10.95 4.94 6.27
N LYS A 59 -11.37 3.68 6.16
CA LYS A 59 -10.71 2.52 6.74
C LYS A 59 -11.31 1.26 6.13
N GLY A 60 -10.54 0.20 6.08
CA GLY A 60 -11.05 -1.08 5.60
C GLY A 60 -10.15 -2.23 5.99
N LYS A 61 -10.64 -3.43 5.74
CA LYS A 61 -9.90 -4.67 5.92
C LYS A 61 -9.88 -5.43 4.61
N VAL A 62 -8.72 -5.89 4.20
CA VAL A 62 -8.54 -6.76 3.04
C VAL A 62 -8.26 -8.15 3.54
N TYR A 63 -8.84 -9.15 2.88
CA TYR A 63 -8.62 -10.56 3.19
C TYR A 63 -7.99 -11.25 1.98
N LEU A 64 -6.98 -12.06 2.25
CA LEU A 64 -6.51 -13.11 1.36
C LEU A 64 -7.25 -14.40 1.70
N LEU A 65 -7.92 -14.97 0.70
CA LEU A 65 -8.71 -16.18 0.84
C LEU A 65 -8.12 -17.31 0.00
N ASP A 66 -8.25 -18.53 0.49
CA ASP A 66 -7.97 -19.75 -0.30
C ASP A 66 -9.04 -19.99 -1.36
N GLU A 67 -8.88 -21.08 -2.13
CA GLU A 67 -9.83 -21.49 -3.17
C GLU A 67 -11.26 -21.71 -2.63
N ALA A 68 -11.38 -22.32 -1.45
CA ALA A 68 -12.64 -22.57 -0.76
C ALA A 68 -13.28 -21.30 -0.16
N GLY A 69 -12.51 -20.21 -0.08
CA GLY A 69 -12.92 -18.94 0.51
C GLY A 69 -12.63 -18.82 2.01
N SER A 70 -11.81 -19.71 2.58
CA SER A 70 -11.32 -19.59 3.95
C SER A 70 -10.26 -18.48 4.03
N LYS A 71 -10.20 -17.80 5.16
CA LYS A 71 -9.24 -16.70 5.38
C LYS A 71 -7.85 -17.27 5.61
N ILE A 72 -6.91 -16.94 4.73
CA ILE A 72 -5.47 -17.21 4.90
C ILE A 72 -4.85 -16.09 5.74
N ASP A 73 -5.10 -14.84 5.36
CA ASP A 73 -4.52 -13.66 6.02
C ASP A 73 -5.41 -12.42 5.84
N SER A 74 -5.15 -11.36 6.61
CA SER A 74 -5.84 -10.09 6.50
C SER A 74 -5.00 -8.90 6.88
N ALA A 75 -5.22 -7.77 6.21
CA ALA A 75 -4.59 -6.49 6.54
C ALA A 75 -5.65 -5.40 6.72
N GLU A 76 -5.55 -4.64 7.81
CA GLU A 76 -6.36 -3.45 8.04
C GLU A 76 -5.60 -2.20 7.60
N TYR A 77 -6.32 -1.22 7.07
CA TYR A 77 -5.77 0.07 6.69
C TYR A 77 -6.71 1.18 7.11
N GLU A 78 -6.11 2.34 7.40
CA GLU A 78 -6.84 3.58 7.67
C GLU A 78 -6.72 4.56 6.49
N LYS A 79 -7.34 5.72 6.64
CA LYS A 79 -7.39 6.77 5.63
C LYS A 79 -5.98 7.28 5.36
N LEU A 80 -5.44 6.89 4.22
CA LEU A 80 -4.17 7.44 3.74
C LEU A 80 -4.33 8.88 3.27
N ALA A 81 -3.37 9.73 3.66
CA ALA A 81 -3.24 11.05 3.06
C ALA A 81 -3.01 10.91 1.55
N LYS A 82 -3.50 11.89 0.78
CA LYS A 82 -3.29 11.89 -0.67
C LYS A 82 -1.79 11.88 -0.97
N SER A 83 -1.36 11.05 -1.92
CA SER A 83 0.05 10.88 -2.30
C SER A 83 0.94 10.30 -1.19
N SER A 84 0.37 9.43 -0.35
CA SER A 84 1.12 8.62 0.62
C SER A 84 0.90 7.12 0.37
N SER A 85 1.75 6.29 0.95
CA SER A 85 1.63 4.83 1.02
C SER A 85 1.64 4.37 2.47
N TRP A 86 1.08 3.18 2.72
CA TRP A 86 1.26 2.45 3.98
C TRP A 86 2.42 1.47 3.77
N SER A 87 3.48 1.63 4.53
CA SER A 87 4.73 0.88 4.36
C SER A 87 5.20 0.34 5.71
N LEU A 88 5.78 -0.86 5.69
CA LEU A 88 6.42 -1.45 6.86
C LEU A 88 7.81 -0.84 7.02
N ILE A 89 8.04 -0.13 8.12
CA ILE A 89 9.29 0.56 8.45
C ILE A 89 9.62 0.18 9.89
N ASP A 90 10.82 -0.34 10.14
CA ASP A 90 11.25 -0.78 11.47
C ASP A 90 10.23 -1.71 12.17
N ASP A 91 9.71 -2.69 11.41
CA ASP A 91 8.66 -3.65 11.83
C ASP A 91 7.31 -3.02 12.22
N GLU A 92 7.13 -1.71 12.03
CA GLU A 92 5.87 -1.01 12.25
C GLU A 92 5.24 -0.56 10.92
N TRP A 93 3.94 -0.81 10.78
CA TRP A 93 3.18 -0.34 9.64
C TRP A 93 2.81 1.12 9.83
N MET A 94 3.33 1.99 8.96
CA MET A 94 3.09 3.44 9.07
C MET A 94 2.88 4.11 7.71
N GLN A 95 2.22 5.27 7.74
CA GLN A 95 2.06 6.10 6.55
C GLN A 95 3.38 6.80 6.22
N THR A 96 3.80 6.74 4.96
CA THR A 96 4.94 7.46 4.42
C THR A 96 4.55 8.21 3.14
N PHE A 97 5.10 9.41 2.93
CA PHE A 97 4.96 10.15 1.68
C PHE A 97 6.03 9.77 0.64
N MET A 98 6.92 8.83 0.96
CA MET A 98 7.86 8.25 0.00
C MET A 98 7.28 6.96 -0.58
N ILE A 99 6.78 7.04 -1.82
CA ILE A 99 6.28 5.87 -2.53
C ILE A 99 7.46 5.20 -3.23
N THR A 100 7.87 4.03 -2.73
CA THR A 100 8.94 3.20 -3.31
C THR A 100 8.35 1.99 -4.05
N GLU A 101 8.02 2.17 -5.34
CA GLU A 101 7.57 1.07 -6.19
C GLU A 101 8.78 0.17 -6.51
N ASN A 102 8.80 -1.03 -5.92
CA ASN A 102 9.85 -2.07 -6.09
C ASN A 102 11.23 -1.78 -5.46
N SER A 103 11.30 -0.89 -4.47
CA SER A 103 12.49 -0.72 -3.62
C SER A 103 12.13 -0.80 -2.14
N GLU A 104 13.15 -0.78 -1.28
CA GLU A 104 12.99 -0.78 0.18
C GLU A 104 12.05 0.36 0.63
N ASN A 105 11.34 0.11 1.73
CA ASN A 105 10.45 1.11 2.30
C ASN A 105 11.28 2.23 2.94
N ILE A 106 11.01 3.47 2.56
CA ILE A 106 11.67 4.65 3.12
C ILE A 106 10.65 5.46 3.88
N PHE A 107 10.97 5.84 5.12
CA PHE A 107 10.12 6.75 5.86
C PHE A 107 10.28 8.18 5.38
N LYS A 108 9.16 8.84 5.10
CA LYS A 108 9.07 10.27 4.84
C LYS A 108 7.80 10.80 5.46
N GLU A 109 7.95 11.53 6.54
CA GLU A 109 6.85 12.06 7.34
C GLU A 109 5.98 13.07 6.56
N TYR A 110 6.57 13.82 5.61
CA TYR A 110 5.88 14.88 4.89
C TYR A 110 6.08 14.84 3.36
N PRO A 111 5.09 15.26 2.56
CA PRO A 111 5.27 15.39 1.10
C PRO A 111 6.30 16.46 0.76
N ASP A 112 6.84 16.44 -0.46
CA ASP A 112 7.71 17.54 -0.91
C ASP A 112 6.95 18.88 -0.96
N CYS A 113 7.63 19.95 -0.57
CA CYS A 113 7.11 21.28 -0.80
C CYS A 113 7.15 21.62 -2.30
N GLN A 114 6.23 22.47 -2.74
CA GLN A 114 6.24 22.98 -4.10
C GLN A 114 7.51 23.82 -4.35
N ASN A 115 7.91 23.94 -5.61
CA ASN A 115 9.07 24.76 -5.97
C ASN A 115 8.93 26.21 -5.45
N GLY A 116 9.98 26.75 -4.84
CA GLY A 116 9.95 28.06 -4.18
C GLY A 116 9.38 28.06 -2.76
N TYR A 117 9.11 26.89 -2.18
CA TYR A 117 8.72 26.72 -0.77
C TYR A 117 9.68 25.78 -0.05
N GLU A 118 9.94 26.05 1.22
CA GLU A 118 10.73 25.22 2.13
C GLU A 118 9.91 24.83 3.36
N ARG A 119 10.25 23.70 4.00
CA ARG A 119 9.54 23.25 5.21
C ARG A 119 10.13 23.93 6.43
N ASN A 120 9.31 24.64 7.20
CA ASN A 120 9.72 25.26 8.45
C ASN A 120 9.75 24.25 9.62
N VAL A 121 10.24 24.69 10.78
CA VAL A 121 10.31 23.89 12.03
C VAL A 121 8.95 23.39 12.55
N LEU A 122 7.84 23.97 12.07
CA LEU A 122 6.48 23.54 12.40
C LEU A 122 5.92 22.51 11.39
N GLY A 123 6.76 21.99 10.49
CA GLY A 123 6.35 21.03 9.48
C GLY A 123 5.46 21.62 8.39
N LYS A 124 5.44 22.95 8.18
CA LYS A 124 4.65 23.61 7.12
C LYS A 124 5.54 24.09 5.98
N CYS A 125 5.07 23.94 4.73
CA CYS A 125 5.72 24.56 3.59
C CYS A 125 5.47 26.07 3.59
N VAL A 126 6.52 26.87 3.67
CA VAL A 126 6.51 28.34 3.63
C VAL A 126 7.29 28.82 2.42
N LYS A 127 6.90 29.96 1.85
CA LYS A 127 7.57 30.52 0.68
C LYS A 127 8.99 30.91 1.06
N ILE A 128 9.97 30.52 0.26
CA ILE A 128 11.36 30.92 0.45
C ILE A 128 11.40 32.45 0.35
N ALA A 129 11.84 33.09 1.42
CA ALA A 129 12.03 34.53 1.42
C ALA A 129 13.22 34.86 0.51
N THR A 130 12.96 35.41 -0.67
CA THR A 130 14.00 36.08 -1.46
C THR A 130 14.40 37.36 -0.72
N PRO A 131 15.70 37.57 -0.42
CA PRO A 131 16.16 38.83 0.16
C PRO A 131 15.72 40.01 -0.72
N PRO A 132 15.32 41.15 -0.15
CA PRO A 132 15.09 42.35 -0.93
C PRO A 132 16.38 42.73 -1.66
N ARG A 133 16.24 43.13 -2.93
CA ARG A 133 17.34 43.58 -3.78
C ARG A 133 17.77 44.99 -3.43
#